data_AF-A0A381TDG1-F1
#
_entry.id   AF-A0A381TDG1-F1
#
_cell.length_a   1.000
_cell.length_b   1.000
_cell.length_c   1.000
_cell.angle_alpha   90.00
_cell.angle_beta   90.00
_cell.angle_gamma   90.00
#
_symmetry.space_group_name_H-M   'P 1'
#
loop_
_entity.id
_entity.type
_entity.pdbx_description
1 polymer ?
#
loop_
_entity_poly.entity_id
_entity_poly.type
_entity_poly.pdbx_seq_one_letter_code
_entity_poly.pdbx_strand_id
1 'polypeptide(L)'
;MRGSTNMKNTNKGFTLIELIMVMIILGIMAAIAIPRYLETIQKSEVSSEDAVINKICVAIENHAQHRFLTEGRRYWPDNPFDALTTKPQSYSTEGTNCDEDNEWTFVVEAWANGTGKITHQRADNTRFQWSYNSGINTGTDDDVTGELYKRSELGTDGDTVLFE
;
A
#
# COMPACT_ATOMS: atom_id res chain seq x y z
N MET A 1 62.02 -50.13 -6.07
CA MET A 1 61.38 -49.52 -4.89
C MET A 1 60.50 -48.37 -5.35
N ARG A 2 59.18 -48.45 -5.16
CA ARG A 2 58.29 -47.28 -5.24
C ARG A 2 57.08 -47.55 -4.34
N GLY A 3 57.09 -46.96 -3.15
CA GLY A 3 55.97 -47.05 -2.21
C GLY A 3 54.78 -46.29 -2.76
N SER A 4 53.67 -46.99 -3.00
CA SER A 4 52.39 -46.37 -3.34
C SER A 4 51.70 -45.94 -2.04
N THR A 5 51.74 -44.65 -1.72
CA THR A 5 50.99 -44.07 -0.60
C THR A 5 49.50 -44.05 -0.96
N ASN A 6 48.76 -45.03 -0.44
CA ASN A 6 47.30 -45.05 -0.49
C ASN A 6 46.73 -43.96 0.42
N MET A 7 46.11 -42.94 -0.18
CA MET A 7 45.40 -41.88 0.53
C MET A 7 44.09 -42.48 1.07
N LYS A 8 43.98 -42.71 2.38
CA LYS A 8 42.74 -43.18 3.02
C LYS A 8 41.72 -42.04 2.96
N ASN A 9 40.72 -42.15 2.08
CA ASN A 9 39.54 -41.29 2.11
C ASN A 9 38.74 -41.56 3.39
N THR A 10 38.84 -40.67 4.37
CA THR A 10 37.99 -40.68 5.57
C THR A 10 36.65 -40.04 5.24
N ASN A 11 35.76 -40.77 4.58
CA ASN A 11 34.36 -40.38 4.46
C ASN A 11 33.67 -40.55 5.81
N LYS A 12 33.79 -39.55 6.69
CA LYS A 12 32.97 -39.46 7.91
C LYS A 12 31.53 -39.18 7.48
N GLY A 13 30.68 -40.19 7.52
CA GLY A 13 29.24 -40.03 7.30
C GLY A 13 28.63 -39.16 8.40
N PHE A 14 27.62 -38.36 8.04
CA PHE A 14 26.83 -37.56 8.96
C PHE A 14 26.13 -38.47 9.99
N THR A 15 26.13 -38.08 11.26
CA THR A 15 25.43 -38.85 12.29
C THR A 15 23.95 -38.47 12.34
N LEU A 16 23.08 -39.41 12.71
CA LEU A 16 21.65 -39.12 12.91
C LEU A 16 21.43 -38.07 14.01
N ILE A 17 22.29 -38.05 15.03
CA ILE A 17 22.19 -37.08 16.13
C ILE A 17 22.50 -35.66 15.67
N GLU A 18 23.45 -35.46 14.76
CA GLU A 18 23.74 -34.14 14.18
C GLU A 18 22.53 -33.59 13.42
N LEU A 19 21.85 -34.45 12.66
CA LEU A 19 20.64 -34.03 11.93
C LEU A 19 19.49 -33.66 12.89
N ILE A 20 19.30 -34.42 13.97
CA ILE A 20 18.27 -34.16 14.98
C ILE A 20 18.54 -32.83 15.70
N MET A 21 19.78 -32.56 16.10
CA MET A 21 20.13 -31.31 16.77
C MET A 21 19.87 -30.09 15.87
N VAL A 22 20.20 -30.19 14.57
CA VAL A 22 19.92 -29.14 13.59
C VAL A 22 18.41 -28.90 13.45
N MET A 23 17.61 -29.97 13.37
CA MET A 23 16.15 -29.85 13.30
C MET A 23 15.55 -29.18 14.55
N ILE A 24 16.06 -29.49 15.74
CA ILE A 24 15.63 -28.85 16.99
C ILE A 24 15.91 -27.34 16.96
N ILE A 25 17.13 -26.95 16.57
CA ILE A 25 17.51 -25.53 16.48
C ILE A 25 16.64 -24.81 15.43
N LEU A 26 16.47 -25.39 14.24
CA LEU A 26 15.60 -24.84 13.20
C LEU A 26 14.15 -24.73 13.67
N GLY A 27 13.65 -25.70 14.43
CA GLY A 27 12.30 -25.66 15.01
C GLY A 27 12.09 -24.49 15.97
N ILE A 28 13.04 -24.25 16.88
CA ILE A 28 13.00 -23.11 17.82
C ILE A 28 13.09 -21.78 17.06
N MET A 29 14.01 -21.68 16.09
CA MET A 29 14.16 -20.45 15.29
C MET A 29 12.90 -20.16 14.47
N ALA A 30 12.31 -21.17 13.82
CA ALA A 30 11.10 -21.00 13.02
C ALA A 30 9.91 -20.51 13.86
N ALA A 31 9.74 -21.02 15.07
CA ALA A 31 8.67 -20.61 15.99
C ALA A 31 8.71 -19.11 16.33
N ILE A 32 9.90 -18.49 16.38
CA ILE A 32 10.07 -17.06 16.68
C ILE A 32 10.13 -16.22 15.40
N ALA A 33 10.80 -16.73 14.36
CA ALA A 33 11.06 -15.97 13.14
C ALA A 33 9.80 -15.75 12.29
N ILE A 34 8.95 -16.78 12.14
CA ILE A 34 7.74 -16.71 11.32
C ILE A 34 6.77 -15.60 11.79
N PRO A 35 6.33 -15.55 13.07
CA PRO A 35 5.38 -14.52 13.50
C PRO A 35 5.95 -13.10 13.34
N ARG A 36 7.23 -12.91 13.67
CA ARG A 36 7.91 -11.61 13.50
C ARG A 36 8.01 -11.19 12.04
N TYR A 37 8.25 -12.15 11.14
CA TYR A 37 8.32 -11.89 9.71
C TYR A 37 6.95 -11.45 9.15
N LEU A 38 5.86 -12.12 9.55
CA LEU A 38 4.50 -11.74 9.16
C LEU A 38 4.13 -10.33 9.64
N GLU A 39 4.45 -10.00 10.89
CA GLU A 39 4.25 -8.65 11.44
C GLU A 39 5.05 -7.59 10.65
N THR A 40 6.28 -7.94 10.23
CA THR A 40 7.12 -7.03 9.44
C THR A 40 6.53 -6.76 8.06
N ILE A 41 5.98 -7.79 7.39
CA ILE A 41 5.29 -7.63 6.11
C ILE A 41 4.09 -6.70 6.28
N GLN A 42 3.22 -6.96 7.26
CA GLN A 42 2.03 -6.12 7.50
C GLN A 42 2.39 -4.65 7.76
N LYS A 43 3.44 -4.39 8.54
CA LYS A 43 3.94 -3.03 8.77
C LYS A 43 4.51 -2.39 7.50
N SER A 44 5.17 -3.17 6.65
CA SER A 44 5.68 -2.71 5.36
C SER A 44 4.55 -2.31 4.42
N GLU A 45 3.46 -3.10 4.37
CA GLU A 45 2.27 -2.77 3.56
C GLU A 45 1.59 -1.50 4.07
N VAL A 46 1.39 -1.38 5.39
CA VAL A 46 0.86 -0.15 5.99
C VAL A 46 1.72 1.06 5.63
N SER A 47 3.04 0.93 5.71
CA SER A 47 3.95 2.01 5.38
C SER A 47 3.98 2.35 3.88
N SER A 48 3.75 1.36 3.01
CA SER A 48 3.72 1.57 1.55
C SER A 48 2.45 2.33 1.16
N GLU A 49 1.31 1.94 1.73
CA GLU A 49 0.03 2.65 1.59
C GLU A 49 0.14 4.10 2.06
N ASP A 50 0.66 4.31 3.27
CA ASP A 50 0.81 5.65 3.84
C ASP A 50 1.72 6.52 2.94
N ALA A 51 2.74 5.94 2.32
CA ALA A 51 3.60 6.65 1.37
C ALA A 51 2.87 7.02 0.07
N VAL A 52 2.00 6.16 -0.46
CA VAL A 52 1.17 6.46 -1.64
C VAL A 52 0.17 7.56 -1.34
N ILE A 53 -0.54 7.45 -0.21
CA ILE A 53 -1.55 8.43 0.20
C ILE A 53 -0.91 9.80 0.48
N ASN A 54 0.24 9.84 1.15
CA ASN A 54 0.95 11.12 1.35
C ASN A 54 1.38 11.76 0.03
N LYS A 55 1.80 10.97 -0.97
CA LYS A 55 2.09 11.50 -2.31
C LYS A 55 0.83 12.07 -2.97
N ILE A 56 -0.32 11.42 -2.79
CA ILE A 56 -1.60 11.92 -3.27
C ILE A 56 -1.93 13.25 -2.60
N CYS A 57 -1.85 13.36 -1.26
CA CYS A 57 -2.10 14.62 -0.53
C CYS A 57 -1.25 15.79 -1.08
N VAL A 58 0.05 15.55 -1.28
CA VAL A 58 0.95 16.56 -1.84
C VAL A 58 0.59 16.89 -3.30
N ALA A 59 0.21 15.89 -4.08
CA ALA A 59 -0.14 16.07 -5.48
C ALA A 59 -1.44 16.87 -5.65
N ILE A 60 -2.49 16.54 -4.89
CA ILE A 60 -3.75 17.29 -4.94
C ILE A 60 -3.56 18.73 -4.47
N GLU A 61 -2.73 18.98 -3.45
CA GLU A 61 -2.40 20.34 -2.99
C GLU A 61 -1.71 21.15 -4.10
N ASN A 62 -0.70 20.56 -4.74
CA ASN A 62 -0.02 21.19 -5.87
C ASN A 62 -0.96 21.45 -7.05
N HIS A 63 -1.91 20.53 -7.30
CA HIS A 63 -2.95 20.72 -8.31
C HIS A 63 -3.79 21.95 -7.98
N ALA A 64 -4.31 22.05 -6.76
CA ALA A 64 -5.12 23.19 -6.33
C ALA A 64 -4.35 24.53 -6.40
N GLN A 65 -3.07 24.52 -6.02
CA GLN A 65 -2.20 25.71 -6.14
C GLN A 65 -2.00 26.11 -7.60
N HIS A 66 -1.79 25.14 -8.50
CA HIS A 66 -1.66 25.42 -9.93
C HIS A 66 -2.94 26.02 -10.49
N ARG A 67 -4.12 25.47 -10.14
CA ARG A 67 -5.43 26.01 -10.54
C ARG A 67 -5.61 27.45 -10.03
N PHE A 68 -5.17 27.74 -8.81
CA PHE A 68 -5.21 29.10 -8.27
C PHE A 68 -4.36 30.08 -9.07
N LEU A 69 -3.17 29.68 -9.50
CA LEU A 69 -2.31 30.54 -10.32
C LEU A 69 -2.87 30.77 -11.73
N THR A 70 -3.58 29.79 -12.31
CA THR A 70 -4.09 29.89 -13.68
C THR A 70 -5.49 30.48 -13.77
N GLU A 71 -6.36 30.22 -12.79
CA GLU A 71 -7.80 30.55 -12.81
C GLU A 71 -8.23 31.46 -11.66
N GLY A 72 -7.31 31.79 -10.74
CA GLY A 72 -7.59 32.64 -9.58
C GLY A 72 -8.35 31.93 -8.45
N ARG A 73 -8.64 30.63 -8.59
CA ARG A 73 -9.39 29.82 -7.62
C ARG A 73 -8.74 28.46 -7.43
N ARG A 74 -8.79 27.93 -6.21
CA ARG A 74 -8.31 26.57 -5.90
C ARG A 74 -9.40 25.58 -6.28
N TYR A 75 -9.07 24.63 -7.13
CA TYR A 75 -9.93 23.48 -7.43
C TYR A 75 -9.22 22.18 -7.16
N TRP A 76 -9.99 21.20 -6.71
CA TRP A 76 -9.50 19.86 -6.46
C TRP A 76 -9.85 18.93 -7.62
N PRO A 77 -8.98 17.95 -7.92
CA PRO A 77 -9.24 17.02 -9.01
C PRO A 77 -10.40 16.07 -8.65
N ASP A 78 -11.28 15.74 -9.61
CA ASP A 78 -12.35 14.77 -9.37
C ASP A 78 -11.81 13.38 -9.00
N ASN A 79 -10.66 13.01 -9.58
CA ASN A 79 -9.92 11.81 -9.24
C ASN A 79 -8.55 12.19 -8.66
N PRO A 80 -8.25 11.82 -7.40
CA PRO A 80 -7.00 12.20 -6.74
C PRO A 80 -5.75 11.60 -7.41
N PHE A 81 -5.87 10.49 -8.15
CA PHE A 81 -4.75 9.90 -8.89
C PHE A 81 -4.35 10.71 -10.13
N ASP A 82 -5.23 11.58 -10.64
CA ASP A 82 -4.92 12.40 -11.82
C ASP A 82 -4.01 13.58 -11.50
N ALA A 83 -3.87 13.94 -10.21
CA ALA A 83 -2.87 14.91 -9.78
C ALA A 83 -1.44 14.32 -9.73
N LEU A 84 -1.30 12.99 -9.70
CA LEU A 84 0.02 12.34 -9.64
C LEU A 84 0.72 12.40 -10.99
N THR A 85 2.01 12.75 -11.00
CA THR A 85 2.86 12.66 -12.21
C THR A 85 3.05 11.22 -12.66
N THR A 86 3.16 10.28 -11.72
CA THR A 86 3.29 8.85 -11.99
C THR A 86 2.33 8.10 -11.09
N LYS A 87 1.34 7.43 -11.70
CA LYS A 87 0.39 6.58 -10.98
C LYS A 87 1.10 5.30 -10.47
N PRO A 88 0.65 4.71 -9.35
CA PRO A 88 1.12 3.40 -8.93
C PRO A 88 1.00 2.38 -10.07
N GLN A 89 1.96 1.47 -10.19
CA GLN A 89 1.95 0.47 -11.28
C GLN A 89 0.72 -0.45 -11.23
N SER A 90 0.21 -0.71 -10.03
CA SER A 90 -1.00 -1.50 -9.80
C SER A 90 -2.28 -0.65 -9.74
N TYR A 91 -2.24 0.59 -10.22
CA TYR A 91 -3.44 1.41 -10.35
C TYR A 91 -4.29 0.94 -11.53
N SER A 92 -5.54 0.61 -11.25
CA SER A 92 -6.57 0.19 -12.19
C SER A 92 -7.62 1.28 -12.38
N THR A 93 -8.13 1.38 -13.61
CA THR A 93 -9.12 2.37 -14.03
C THR A 93 -10.53 1.80 -14.13
N GLU A 94 -10.77 0.62 -13.56
CA GLU A 94 -12.05 -0.07 -13.69
C GLU A 94 -13.21 0.65 -12.98
N GLY A 95 -12.90 1.57 -12.05
CA GLY A 95 -13.91 2.32 -11.30
C GLY A 95 -14.69 1.47 -10.30
N THR A 96 -14.21 0.25 -10.05
CA THR A 96 -14.72 -0.73 -9.08
C THR A 96 -13.81 -0.77 -7.85
N ASN A 97 -14.31 -1.29 -6.74
CA ASN A 97 -13.47 -1.52 -5.56
C ASN A 97 -12.42 -2.58 -5.89
N CYS A 98 -11.19 -2.39 -5.42
CA CYS A 98 -10.06 -3.31 -5.63
C CYS A 98 -10.44 -4.78 -5.42
N ASP A 99 -10.13 -5.67 -6.35
CA ASP A 99 -10.42 -7.09 -6.24
C ASP A 99 -9.20 -7.98 -6.52
N GLU A 100 -8.10 -7.39 -6.99
CA GLU A 100 -6.81 -8.04 -7.17
C GLU A 100 -5.76 -7.63 -6.11
N ASP A 101 -4.79 -8.50 -5.88
CA ASP A 101 -3.73 -8.26 -4.89
C ASP A 101 -2.83 -7.09 -5.28
N ASN A 102 -2.59 -6.21 -4.31
CA ASN A 102 -1.83 -4.97 -4.44
C ASN A 102 -2.46 -3.92 -5.38
N GLU A 103 -3.70 -4.13 -5.81
CA GLU A 103 -4.40 -3.23 -6.71
C GLU A 103 -4.79 -1.92 -6.01
N TRP A 104 -4.67 -0.80 -6.72
CA TRP A 104 -5.20 0.50 -6.33
C TRP A 104 -6.31 0.91 -7.28
N THR A 105 -7.45 1.35 -6.76
CA THR A 105 -8.52 1.89 -7.60
C THR A 105 -9.06 3.19 -7.03
N PHE A 106 -9.77 3.94 -7.86
CA PHE A 106 -10.62 5.05 -7.42
C PHE A 106 -12.05 4.80 -7.88
N VAL A 107 -12.98 4.85 -6.92
CA VAL A 107 -14.40 4.60 -7.15
C VAL A 107 -15.15 5.89 -6.88
N VAL A 108 -15.84 6.40 -7.89
CA VAL A 108 -16.71 7.58 -7.74
C VAL A 108 -18.01 7.13 -7.10
N GLU A 109 -18.49 7.89 -6.11
CA GLU A 109 -19.81 7.65 -5.52
C GLU A 109 -20.89 8.17 -6.46
N ALA A 110 -21.73 7.27 -6.96
CA ALA A 110 -22.71 7.57 -8.02
C ALA A 110 -23.72 8.67 -7.68
N TRP A 111 -23.88 8.99 -6.39
CA TRP A 111 -24.90 9.91 -5.88
C TRP A 111 -24.33 11.19 -5.25
N ALA A 112 -23.01 11.36 -5.23
CA ALA A 112 -22.36 12.49 -4.58
C ALA A 112 -21.32 13.11 -5.53
N ASN A 113 -21.65 14.29 -6.08
CA ASN A 113 -20.76 15.02 -6.97
C ASN A 113 -19.43 15.32 -6.25
N GLY A 114 -18.33 14.90 -6.87
CA GLY A 114 -16.99 15.12 -6.31
C GLY A 114 -16.62 14.19 -5.16
N THR A 115 -17.49 13.29 -4.73
CA THR A 115 -17.16 12.31 -3.70
C THR A 115 -16.80 10.96 -4.32
N GLY A 116 -15.74 10.36 -3.80
CA GLY A 116 -15.28 9.04 -4.18
C GLY A 116 -14.48 8.40 -3.07
N LYS A 117 -13.89 7.26 -3.37
CA LYS A 117 -12.97 6.59 -2.46
C LYS A 117 -11.81 5.97 -3.22
N ILE A 118 -10.63 6.12 -2.65
CA ILE A 118 -9.47 5.34 -3.06
C ILE A 118 -9.60 3.99 -2.38
N THR A 119 -9.37 2.89 -3.10
CA THR A 119 -9.37 1.55 -2.50
C THR A 119 -8.08 0.80 -2.80
N HIS A 120 -7.64 -0.02 -1.85
CA HIS A 120 -6.45 -0.85 -2.00
C HIS A 120 -6.65 -2.22 -1.35
N GLN A 121 -6.17 -3.28 -2.01
CA GLN A 121 -6.14 -4.64 -1.49
C GLN A 121 -4.69 -5.06 -1.23
N ARG A 122 -4.39 -5.55 -0.02
CA ARG A 122 -3.09 -6.12 0.33
C ARG A 122 -2.97 -7.58 -0.12
N ALA A 123 -1.76 -8.12 -0.12
CA ALA A 123 -1.47 -9.52 -0.45
C ALA A 123 -2.11 -10.57 0.50
N ASP A 124 -2.68 -10.15 1.64
CA ASP A 124 -3.46 -11.00 2.54
C ASP A 124 -4.98 -10.89 2.30
N ASN A 125 -5.38 -10.29 1.17
CA ASN A 125 -6.76 -9.98 0.76
C ASN A 125 -7.50 -9.00 1.70
N THR A 126 -6.80 -8.37 2.63
CA THR A 126 -7.41 -7.28 3.41
C THR A 126 -7.55 -6.04 2.54
N ARG A 127 -8.71 -5.38 2.63
CA ARG A 127 -9.10 -4.26 1.75
C ARG A 127 -9.35 -3.02 2.58
N PHE A 128 -8.76 -1.92 2.15
CA PHE A 128 -8.86 -0.63 2.81
C PHE A 128 -9.34 0.44 1.84
N GLN A 129 -9.92 1.49 2.39
CA GLN A 129 -10.34 2.65 1.65
C GLN A 129 -9.88 3.96 2.29
N TRP A 130 -9.86 5.01 1.48
CA TRP A 130 -9.72 6.40 1.89
C TRP A 130 -10.82 7.20 1.21
N SER A 131 -11.78 7.68 2.00
CA SER A 131 -12.85 8.55 1.50
C SER A 131 -12.24 9.85 1.00
N TYR A 132 -12.68 10.28 -0.18
CA TYR A 132 -12.21 11.48 -0.85
C TYR A 132 -13.41 12.34 -1.26
N ASN A 133 -13.30 13.63 -1.04
CA ASN A 133 -14.25 14.63 -1.50
C ASN A 133 -13.47 15.73 -2.19
N SER A 134 -13.72 16.01 -3.47
CA SER A 134 -13.11 17.14 -4.20
C SER A 134 -13.72 18.49 -3.80
N GLY A 135 -14.72 18.49 -2.91
CA GLY A 135 -15.45 19.69 -2.53
C GLY A 135 -16.30 20.23 -3.68
N ILE A 136 -16.66 21.51 -3.57
CA ILE A 136 -17.46 22.21 -4.58
C ILE A 136 -16.49 23.05 -5.42
N ASN A 137 -16.43 22.78 -6.72
CA ASN A 137 -15.56 23.46 -7.69
C ASN A 137 -16.40 24.15 -8.78
N THR A 138 -17.34 25.01 -8.38
CA THR A 138 -18.28 25.68 -9.31
C THR A 138 -17.80 27.05 -9.79
N GLY A 139 -16.72 27.57 -9.21
CA GLY A 139 -16.18 28.90 -9.50
C GLY A 139 -17.01 30.03 -8.93
N THR A 140 -17.86 29.70 -7.96
CA THR A 140 -18.72 30.64 -7.23
C THR A 140 -18.17 30.84 -5.83
N ASP A 141 -18.79 31.71 -5.04
CA ASP A 141 -18.39 31.90 -3.64
C ASP A 141 -18.84 30.73 -2.74
N ASP A 142 -19.52 29.73 -3.31
CA ASP A 142 -19.91 28.48 -2.67
C ASP A 142 -18.86 27.37 -2.84
N ASP A 143 -17.70 27.67 -3.42
CA ASP A 143 -16.61 26.68 -3.57
C ASP A 143 -16.14 26.19 -2.19
N VAL A 144 -15.98 24.86 -2.04
CA VAL A 144 -15.61 24.20 -0.78
C VAL A 144 -14.32 23.42 -0.98
N THR A 145 -13.44 23.43 0.02
CA THR A 145 -12.19 22.69 -0.03
C THR A 145 -12.42 21.17 -0.07
N GLY A 146 -11.55 20.47 -0.80
CA GLY A 146 -11.58 19.03 -0.89
C GLY A 146 -10.91 18.40 0.32
N GLU A 147 -11.47 17.27 0.75
CA GLU A 147 -11.06 16.54 1.93
C GLU A 147 -10.60 15.13 1.53
N LEU A 148 -9.55 14.63 2.17
CA LEU A 148 -9.17 13.22 2.14
C LEU A 148 -9.15 12.70 3.56
N TYR A 149 -9.75 11.53 3.77
CA TYR A 149 -9.89 10.94 5.09
C TYR A 149 -8.81 9.88 5.34
N LYS A 150 -8.57 9.58 6.62
CA LYS A 150 -7.66 8.51 7.03
C LYS A 150 -8.17 7.14 6.58
N ARG A 151 -7.23 6.18 6.52
CA ARG A 151 -7.49 4.78 6.18
C ARG A 151 -8.63 4.21 7.03
N SER A 152 -9.59 3.57 6.38
CA SER A 152 -10.65 2.76 7.00
C SER A 152 -10.77 1.41 6.29
N GLU A 153 -11.47 0.46 6.91
CA GLU A 153 -11.80 -0.81 6.25
C GLU A 153 -12.76 -0.54 5.09
N LEU A 154 -12.62 -1.29 3.99
CA LEU A 154 -13.49 -1.11 2.83
C LEU A 154 -14.96 -1.28 3.21
N GLY A 155 -15.79 -0.31 2.80
CA GLY A 155 -17.21 -0.24 3.14
C GLY A 155 -17.52 0.50 4.45
N THR A 156 -16.50 0.98 5.17
CA THR A 156 -16.65 1.86 6.33
C THR A 156 -16.10 3.25 5.98
N ASP A 157 -16.92 4.28 6.11
CA ASP A 157 -16.47 5.65 5.85
C ASP A 157 -15.40 6.11 6.84
N GLY A 158 -14.52 7.01 6.38
CA GLY A 158 -13.50 7.59 7.24
C GLY A 158 -14.10 8.63 8.21
N ASP A 159 -13.77 8.53 9.49
CA ASP A 159 -14.27 9.46 10.51
C ASP A 159 -13.31 10.62 10.82
N THR A 160 -12.09 10.58 10.27
CA THR A 160 -11.05 11.56 10.56
C THR A 160 -10.42 12.06 9.27
N VAL A 161 -10.46 13.38 9.10
CA VAL A 161 -9.81 14.07 8.00
C VAL A 161 -8.28 13.94 8.13
N LEU A 162 -7.63 13.56 7.03
CA LEU A 162 -6.19 13.50 6.87
C LEU A 162 -5.66 14.76 6.18
N PHE A 163 -6.44 15.31 5.25
CA PHE A 163 -6.13 16.48 4.44
C PHE A 163 -7.40 17.29 4.19
N GLU A 164 -7.28 18.62 4.28
CA GLU A 164 -8.28 19.64 4.01
C GLU A 164 -7.61 20.90 3.46
#